data_AF-A0A2N4YU59-F1
#
_entry.id   AF-A0A2N4YU59-F1
#
_cell.length_a   1.000
_cell.length_b   1.000
_cell.length_c   1.000
_cell.angle_alpha   90.00
_cell.angle_beta   90.00
_cell.angle_gamma   90.00
#
_symmetry.space_group_name_H-M   'P 1'
#
loop_
_entity.id
_entity.type
_entity.pdbx_description
1 polymer ?
#
loop_
_entity_poly.entity_id
_entity_poly.type
_entity_poly.pdbx_seq_one_letter_code
_entity_poly.pdbx_strand_id
1 'polypeptide(L)'
;SFMAWDAANLSGSGIGIGIQSKGTTVIHQRDLLPLSNLELFSQAPLLTLETYRQIGKNAARYARKESPSPVPVVNDQMVRPKFMAKAALFHIKETKHVVQDAEPVTLHVDLVRE
;
A
#
# COMPACT_ATOMS: atom_id res chain seq x y z
N SER A 1 -2.63 -6.48 -1.75
CA SER A 1 -3.41 -6.29 -2.98
C SER A 1 -4.87 -6.04 -2.62
N PHE A 2 -5.58 -6.99 -2.01
CA PHE A 2 -6.97 -6.84 -1.53
C PHE A 2 -7.21 -5.56 -0.71
N MET A 3 -6.35 -5.23 0.26
CA MET A 3 -6.47 -3.96 1.03
C MET A 3 -6.53 -2.70 0.14
N ALA A 4 -5.72 -2.65 -0.92
CA ALA A 4 -5.69 -1.50 -1.83
C ALA A 4 -6.89 -1.51 -2.80
N TRP A 5 -7.37 -2.70 -3.17
CA TRP A 5 -8.56 -2.88 -4.00
C TRP A 5 -9.83 -2.44 -3.24
N ASP A 6 -9.98 -2.85 -1.97
CA ASP A 6 -11.06 -2.38 -1.09
C ASP A 6 -11.00 -0.85 -0.94
N ALA A 7 -9.81 -0.29 -0.68
CA ALA A 7 -9.62 1.16 -0.60
C ALA A 7 -10.00 1.87 -1.92
N ALA A 8 -9.69 1.30 -3.08
CA ALA A 8 -10.05 1.85 -4.38
C ALA A 8 -11.56 1.78 -4.65
N ASN A 9 -12.24 0.74 -4.17
CA ASN A 9 -13.69 0.60 -4.27
C ASN A 9 -14.47 1.53 -3.34
N LEU A 10 -13.86 1.92 -2.21
CA LEU A 10 -14.42 2.91 -1.29
C LEU A 10 -14.16 4.36 -1.74
N SER A 11 -13.11 4.59 -2.52
CA SER A 11 -12.70 5.92 -2.96
C SER A 11 -13.61 6.47 -4.06
N GLY A 12 -14.12 7.70 -3.88
CA GLY A 12 -14.93 8.39 -4.89
C GLY A 12 -14.19 8.68 -6.20
N SER A 13 -12.84 8.68 -6.20
CA SER A 13 -12.02 8.80 -7.40
C SER A 13 -11.75 7.46 -8.10
N GLY A 14 -12.09 6.34 -7.46
CA GLY A 14 -11.74 5.00 -7.91
C GLY A 14 -10.26 4.63 -7.70
N ILE A 15 -9.46 5.50 -7.08
CA ILE A 15 -8.04 5.26 -6.76
C ILE A 15 -7.88 5.04 -5.25
N GLY A 16 -7.15 4.00 -4.87
CA GLY A 16 -6.89 3.63 -3.48
C GLY A 16 -5.42 3.29 -3.25
N ILE A 17 -4.95 3.53 -2.02
CA ILE A 17 -3.66 3.05 -1.54
C ILE A 17 -3.93 2.01 -0.44
N GLY A 18 -3.28 0.86 -0.53
CA GLY A 18 -3.24 -0.11 0.56
C GLY A 18 -1.82 -0.27 1.07
N ILE A 19 -1.67 -0.30 2.40
CA ILE A 19 -0.39 -0.47 3.09
C ILE A 19 -0.54 -1.50 4.21
N GLN A 20 0.39 -2.45 4.27
CA GLN A 20 0.50 -3.38 5.41
C GLN A 20 1.37 -2.77 6.51
N SER A 21 1.20 -3.25 7.74
CA SER A 21 2.02 -2.87 8.91
C SER A 21 3.52 -3.09 8.68
N LYS A 22 3.88 -4.10 7.86
CA LYS A 22 5.27 -4.37 7.47
C LYS A 22 5.82 -3.42 6.38
N GLY A 23 5.02 -2.48 5.89
CA GLY A 23 5.39 -1.43 4.94
C GLY A 23 5.06 -1.71 3.47
N THR A 24 4.72 -2.94 3.08
CA THR A 24 4.39 -3.24 1.67
C THR A 24 3.18 -2.42 1.23
N THR A 25 3.32 -1.71 0.12
CA THR A 25 2.36 -0.69 -0.32
C THR A 25 1.97 -0.89 -1.78
N VAL A 26 0.73 -0.54 -2.14
CA VAL A 26 0.17 -0.65 -3.49
C VAL A 26 -0.69 0.57 -3.79
N ILE A 27 -0.56 1.13 -5.00
CA ILE A 27 -1.57 2.03 -5.60
C ILE A 27 -2.46 1.21 -6.52
N HIS A 28 -3.78 1.25 -6.31
CA HIS A 28 -4.76 0.46 -7.02
C HIS A 28 -5.86 1.33 -7.63
N GLN A 29 -6.54 0.79 -8.65
CA GLN A 29 -7.78 1.35 -9.22
C GLN A 29 -8.91 0.32 -9.11
N ARG A 30 -10.15 0.78 -8.88
CA ARG A 30 -11.33 -0.06 -8.64
C ARG A 30 -11.64 -1.09 -9.73
N ASP A 31 -11.42 -0.73 -10.99
CA ASP A 31 -11.77 -1.57 -12.16
C ASP A 31 -10.68 -2.58 -12.53
N LEU A 32 -9.53 -2.54 -11.86
CA LEU A 32 -8.48 -3.53 -12.05
C LEU A 32 -8.80 -4.80 -11.26
N LEU A 33 -8.35 -5.95 -11.78
CA LEU A 33 -8.43 -7.22 -11.06
C LEU A 33 -7.71 -7.10 -9.69
N PRO A 34 -8.18 -7.81 -8.63
CA PRO A 34 -7.64 -7.64 -7.28
C PRO A 34 -6.14 -7.89 -7.11
N LEU A 35 -5.51 -8.66 -8.01
CA LEU A 35 -4.07 -8.95 -7.99
C LEU A 35 -3.26 -8.11 -8.99
N SER A 36 -3.92 -7.22 -9.73
CA SER A 36 -3.27 -6.18 -10.54
C SER A 36 -3.06 -4.91 -9.71
N ASN A 37 -2.47 -3.87 -10.29
CA ASN A 37 -2.24 -2.59 -9.64
C ASN A 37 -1.80 -1.52 -10.66
N LEU A 38 -1.82 -0.25 -10.24
CA LEU A 38 -1.14 0.83 -10.96
C LEU A 38 0.35 0.86 -10.61
N GLU A 39 0.68 0.83 -9.31
CA GLU A 39 2.07 0.80 -8.83
C GLU A 39 2.21 -0.15 -7.64
N LEU A 40 3.32 -0.89 -7.57
CA LEU A 40 3.59 -1.90 -6.54
C LEU A 40 4.95 -1.66 -5.88
N PHE A 41 4.94 -1.62 -4.55
CA PHE A 41 6.11 -1.44 -3.71
C PHE A 41 6.35 -2.72 -2.88
N SER A 42 6.89 -3.74 -3.55
CA SER A 42 6.98 -5.11 -3.01
C SER A 42 8.11 -5.29 -1.98
N GLN A 43 9.16 -4.47 -2.03
CA GLN A 43 10.31 -4.52 -1.12
C GLN A 43 10.20 -3.44 -0.03
N ALA A 44 9.33 -3.70 0.94
CA ALA A 44 9.06 -2.78 2.05
C ALA A 44 10.30 -2.23 2.79
N PRO A 45 11.37 -3.01 3.03
CA PRO A 45 12.58 -2.50 3.69
C PRO A 45 13.33 -1.39 2.93
N LEU A 46 13.04 -1.20 1.64
CA LEU A 46 13.66 -0.15 0.82
C LEU A 46 12.84 1.15 0.77
N LEU A 47 11.63 1.17 1.33
CA LEU A 47 10.74 2.33 1.24
C LEU A 47 11.14 3.38 2.27
N THR A 48 11.48 4.57 1.77
CA THR A 48 11.80 5.73 2.60
C THR A 48 10.58 6.63 2.77
N LEU A 49 10.66 7.61 3.67
CA LEU A 49 9.62 8.64 3.81
C LEU A 49 9.42 9.43 2.50
N GLU A 50 10.48 9.63 1.73
CA GLU A 50 10.39 10.26 0.42
C GLU A 50 9.60 9.38 -0.56
N THR A 51 9.84 8.06 -0.57
CA THR A 51 9.05 7.12 -1.38
C THR A 51 7.57 7.20 -1.01
N TYR A 52 7.22 7.14 0.29
CA TYR A 52 5.84 7.29 0.75
C TYR A 52 5.21 8.62 0.32
N ARG A 53 5.98 9.72 0.34
CA ARG A 53 5.51 11.02 -0.14
C ARG A 53 5.25 11.02 -1.65
N GLN A 54 6.09 10.37 -2.45
CA GLN A 54 5.87 10.25 -3.90
C GLN A 54 4.68 9.34 -4.23
N ILE A 55 4.47 8.26 -3.47
CA ILE A 55 3.28 7.40 -3.58
C ILE A 55 2.00 8.23 -3.45
N GLY A 56 1.92 9.09 -2.43
CA GLY A 56 0.78 9.99 -2.25
C GLY A 56 0.58 10.97 -3.40
N LYS A 57 1.67 11.55 -3.93
CA LYS A 57 1.60 12.44 -5.11
C LYS A 57 1.08 11.72 -6.35
N ASN A 58 1.61 10.54 -6.67
CA ASN A 58 1.19 9.79 -7.84
C ASN A 58 -0.25 9.30 -7.71
N ALA A 59 -0.66 8.79 -6.55
CA ALA A 59 -2.06 8.43 -6.31
C ALA A 59 -3.02 9.60 -6.53
N ALA A 60 -2.67 10.80 -6.06
CA ALA A 60 -3.47 12.00 -6.31
C ALA A 60 -3.53 12.38 -7.80
N ARG A 61 -2.44 12.19 -8.56
CA ARG A 61 -2.41 12.42 -10.01
C ARG A 61 -3.26 11.41 -10.76
N TYR A 62 -3.18 10.12 -10.42
CA TYR A 62 -4.10 9.10 -10.94
C TYR A 62 -5.56 9.42 -10.62
N ALA A 63 -5.85 9.89 -9.40
CA ALA A 63 -7.20 10.28 -9.00
C ALA A 63 -7.77 11.44 -9.85
N ARG A 64 -6.90 12.24 -10.46
CA ARG A 64 -7.24 13.31 -11.42
C ARG A 64 -7.17 12.86 -12.88
N LYS A 65 -7.06 11.56 -13.13
CA LYS A 65 -6.95 10.95 -14.47
C LYS A 65 -5.71 11.40 -15.24
N GLU A 66 -4.65 11.79 -14.53
CA GLU A 66 -3.35 12.04 -15.13
C GLU A 66 -2.56 10.73 -15.31
N SER A 67 -1.51 10.79 -16.14
CA SER A 67 -0.54 9.70 -16.31
C SER A 67 0.82 10.12 -15.73
N PRO A 68 1.02 10.10 -14.40
CA PRO A 68 2.31 10.39 -13.80
C PRO A 68 3.35 9.34 -14.20
N SER A 69 4.61 9.76 -14.28
CA SER A 69 5.72 8.81 -14.28
C SER A 69 5.67 7.99 -12.98
N PRO A 70 5.65 6.64 -13.04
CA PRO A 70 5.64 5.80 -11.85
C PRO A 70 6.81 6.11 -10.93
N VAL A 71 6.62 5.94 -9.62
CA VAL A 71 7.69 6.08 -8.65
C VAL A 71 8.79 5.06 -9.01
N PRO A 72 10.07 5.48 -9.11
CA PRO A 72 11.15 4.58 -9.50
C PRO A 72 11.18 3.33 -8.63
N VAL A 73 11.07 2.16 -9.26
CA VAL A 73 11.10 0.88 -8.57
C VAL A 73 12.53 0.61 -8.10
N VAL A 74 12.68 0.41 -6.79
CA VAL A 74 13.93 -0.01 -6.16
C VAL A 74 13.92 -1.51 -5.93
N ASN A 75 15.06 -2.16 -6.21
CA ASN A 75 15.22 -3.60 -6.05
C ASN A 75 16.61 -3.91 -5.48
N ASP A 76 16.65 -4.67 -4.40
CA ASP A 76 17.88 -5.20 -3.81
C ASP A 76 17.70 -6.72 -3.62
N GLN A 77 18.55 -7.49 -4.29
CA GLN A 77 18.53 -8.95 -4.26
C GLN A 77 18.74 -9.56 -2.86
N MET A 78 19.33 -8.81 -1.92
CA MET A 78 19.58 -9.22 -0.55
C MET A 78 18.40 -8.92 0.38
N VAL A 79 17.38 -8.17 -0.05
CA VAL A 79 16.19 -7.89 0.77
C VAL A 79 15.48 -9.18 1.14
N ARG A 80 15.32 -10.11 0.19
CA ARG A 80 14.69 -11.40 0.48
C ARG A 80 15.49 -12.22 1.50
N PRO A 81 16.79 -12.52 1.28
CA PRO A 81 17.61 -13.21 2.27
C PRO A 81 17.55 -12.59 3.68
N LYS A 82 17.59 -11.26 3.79
CA LYS A 82 17.62 -10.56 5.09
C LYS A 82 16.26 -10.47 5.77
N PHE A 83 15.19 -10.23 5.01
CA PHE A 83 13.93 -9.77 5.59
C PHE A 83 12.73 -10.68 5.31
N MET A 84 12.82 -11.70 4.45
CA MET A 84 11.67 -12.55 4.14
C MET A 84 11.11 -13.27 5.38
N ALA A 85 11.98 -13.82 6.23
CA ALA A 85 11.55 -14.45 7.47
C ALA A 85 10.86 -13.45 8.42
N LYS A 86 11.42 -12.25 8.58
CA LYS A 86 10.82 -11.18 9.39
C LYS A 86 9.48 -10.70 8.82
N ALA A 87 9.39 -10.57 7.50
CA ALA A 87 8.15 -10.20 6.81
C ALA A 87 7.05 -11.24 7.02
N ALA A 88 7.41 -12.54 7.06
CA ALA A 88 6.47 -13.60 7.40
C ALA A 88 5.96 -13.46 8.84
N LEU A 89 6.85 -13.22 9.82
CA LEU A 89 6.45 -13.01 11.22
C LEU A 89 5.51 -11.81 11.38
N PHE A 90 5.82 -10.70 10.71
CA PHE A 90 4.98 -9.50 10.76
C PHE A 90 3.62 -9.76 10.12
N HIS A 91 3.60 -10.45 8.98
CA HIS A 91 2.35 -10.81 8.32
C HIS A 91 1.52 -11.78 9.17
N ILE A 92 2.12 -12.79 9.79
CA ILE A 92 1.44 -13.69 10.73
C ILE A 92 0.75 -12.88 11.83
N LYS A 93 1.47 -11.93 12.46
CA LYS A 93 0.90 -11.10 13.53
C LYS A 93 -0.22 -10.20 13.03
N GLU A 94 -0.07 -9.55 11.88
CA GLU A 94 -1.12 -8.73 11.25
C GLU A 94 -2.37 -9.58 10.95
N THR A 95 -2.20 -10.73 10.31
CA THR A 95 -3.28 -11.65 9.92
C THR A 95 -4.09 -12.16 11.11
N LYS A 96 -3.52 -12.23 12.32
CA LYS A 96 -4.28 -12.58 13.54
C LYS A 96 -5.38 -11.59 13.91
N HIS A 97 -5.37 -10.37 13.36
CA HIS A 97 -6.38 -9.35 13.62
C HIS A 97 -7.36 -9.20 12.45
N VAL A 98 -7.30 -10.07 11.44
CA VAL A 98 -8.33 -10.11 10.39
C VAL A 98 -9.63 -10.58 11.02
N VAL A 99 -10.69 -9.78 10.85
CA VAL A 99 -12.06 -10.15 11.20
C VAL A 99 -12.76 -10.49 9.91
N GLN A 100 -13.21 -11.74 9.79
CA GLN A 100 -13.83 -12.25 8.58
C GLN A 100 -15.08 -11.43 8.22
N ASP A 101 -15.20 -11.05 6.95
CA ASP A 101 -16.34 -10.30 6.38
C ASP A 101 -16.63 -8.94 7.05
N ALA A 102 -15.73 -8.46 7.92
CA ALA A 102 -15.89 -7.16 8.55
C ALA A 102 -15.72 -6.03 7.54
N GLU A 103 -16.62 -5.05 7.64
CA GLU A 103 -16.50 -3.82 6.86
C GLU A 103 -15.28 -2.98 7.30
N PRO A 104 -14.68 -2.20 6.39
CA PRO A 104 -13.60 -1.29 6.75
C PRO A 104 -14.03 -0.23 7.76
N VAL A 105 -13.17 0.03 8.76
CA VAL A 105 -13.42 1.03 9.81
C VAL A 105 -12.67 2.32 9.48
N THR A 106 -13.36 3.46 9.52
CA THR A 106 -12.73 4.78 9.35
C THR A 106 -11.77 5.07 10.50
N LEU A 107 -10.57 5.54 10.19
CA LEU A 107 -9.57 5.97 11.18
C LEU A 107 -9.39 7.49 11.10
N HIS A 108 -9.47 8.16 12.25
CA HIS A 108 -9.10 9.56 12.39
C HIS A 108 -7.59 9.69 12.66
N VAL A 109 -6.95 10.71 12.08
CA VAL A 109 -5.52 10.97 12.27
C VAL A 109 -5.35 12.12 13.26
N ASP A 110 -4.85 11.80 14.45
CA ASP A 110 -4.60 12.78 15.50
C ASP A 110 -3.11 13.16 15.58
N LEU A 111 -2.82 14.46 15.63
CA LEU A 111 -1.47 14.98 15.85
C LEU A 111 -1.24 15.09 17.36
N VAL A 112 -0.67 14.03 17.94
CA VAL A 112 -0.29 14.00 19.36
C VAL A 112 0.98 14.84 19.55
N ARG A 113 1.02 15.66 20.60
CA ARG A 113 2.23 16.41 20.97
C ARG A 113 3.31 15.42 21.42
N GLU A 114 4.55 15.68 21.01
CA GLU A 114 5.72 14.93 21.51
C GLU A 114 5.90 15.10 23.02
#